data_AF-A0A2P5X734-F1
#
_entry.id   AF-A0A2P5X734-F1
#
_cell.length_a   1.000
_cell.length_b   1.000
_cell.length_c   1.000
_cell.angle_alpha   90.00
_cell.angle_beta   90.00
_cell.angle_gamma   90.00
#
_symmetry.space_group_name_H-M   'P 1'
#
loop_
_entity.id
_entity.type
_entity.pdbx_description
1 polymer ?
#
loop_
_entity_poly.entity_id
_entity_poly.type
_entity_poly.pdbx_seq_one_letter_code
_entity_poly.pdbx_strand_id
1 'polypeptide(L)'
;MGSTVLAVTQESNPNFREYAHCAKKKPGISIIFINLSKDSSFNVTLSNYEHQSRNLRSTDVAKPNFEFRGSKDREEYHLAALAGNIQGQIVLLNDVPMVPTETFDIPVMEPKLVNASTPISIVAHSIVYVTIRDFQAPACA
;
A
#
# COMPACT_ATOMS: atom_id res chain seq x y z
N MET A 1 4.85 -5.35 7.13
CA MET A 1 5.95 -4.37 6.90
C MET A 1 7.21 -4.78 7.63
N GLY A 2 8.38 -4.53 7.06
CA GLY A 2 9.70 -4.78 7.65
C GLY A 2 10.22 -3.61 8.49
N SER A 3 11.47 -3.71 8.95
CA SER A 3 12.10 -2.72 9.83
C SER A 3 12.67 -1.50 9.11
N THR A 4 13.04 -1.63 7.84
CA THR A 4 13.59 -0.53 7.04
C THR A 4 12.47 0.33 6.49
N VAL A 5 12.42 1.60 6.92
CA VAL A 5 11.47 2.61 6.44
C VAL A 5 11.94 3.17 5.10
N LEU A 6 11.00 3.42 4.19
CA LEU A 6 11.25 4.07 2.90
C LEU A 6 10.55 5.42 2.85
N ALA A 7 11.17 6.39 2.18
CA ALA A 7 10.52 7.66 1.90
C ALA A 7 9.48 7.50 0.77
N VAL A 8 8.35 8.18 0.91
CA VAL A 8 7.30 8.27 -0.11
C VAL A 8 6.97 9.73 -0.34
N THR A 9 6.68 10.08 -1.57
CA THR A 9 6.22 11.41 -1.98
C THR A 9 4.86 11.28 -2.65
N GLN A 10 3.92 12.14 -2.24
CA GLN A 10 2.57 12.16 -2.79
C GLN A 10 2.18 13.59 -3.14
N GLU A 11 1.44 13.73 -4.23
CA GLU A 11 0.79 14.99 -4.60
C GLU A 11 -0.50 15.19 -3.79
N SER A 12 -0.35 15.97 -2.71
CA SER A 12 -1.33 16.81 -2.01
C SER A 12 -2.80 16.33 -1.91
N ASN A 13 -3.09 15.31 -1.10
CA ASN A 13 -4.40 15.24 -0.44
C ASN A 13 -4.22 15.00 1.07
N PRO A 14 -4.63 15.93 1.96
CA PRO A 14 -4.41 15.81 3.40
C PRO A 14 -5.19 14.65 4.05
N ASN A 15 -6.25 14.17 3.38
CA ASN A 15 -7.03 13.03 3.82
C ASN A 15 -6.49 11.70 3.30
N PHE A 16 -5.39 11.72 2.55
CA PHE A 16 -4.70 10.54 2.09
C PHE A 16 -3.32 10.48 2.75
N ARG A 17 -2.95 9.32 3.27
CA ARG A 17 -1.64 9.10 3.88
C ARG A 17 -1.04 7.81 3.37
N GLU A 18 0.26 7.82 3.15
CA GLU A 18 1.00 6.65 2.71
C GLU A 18 2.28 6.46 3.50
N TYR A 19 2.61 5.19 3.75
CA TYR A 19 3.82 4.80 4.44
C TYR A 19 4.40 3.57 3.75
N ALA A 20 5.70 3.57 3.46
CA ALA A 20 6.37 2.44 2.82
C ALA A 20 7.54 1.94 3.65
N HIS A 21 7.72 0.63 3.65
CA HIS A 21 8.82 -0.07 4.28
C HIS A 21 9.33 -1.14 3.31
N CYS A 22 10.55 -1.64 3.53
CA CYS A 22 10.94 -2.92 2.94
C CYS A 22 10.00 -4.03 3.44
N ALA A 23 9.79 -5.05 2.62
CA ALA A 23 8.95 -6.19 2.99
C ALA A 23 9.60 -7.03 4.11
N LYS A 24 8.79 -7.64 4.98
CA LYS A 24 9.27 -8.27 6.24
C LYS A 24 10.00 -9.60 6.03
N LYS A 25 9.45 -10.47 5.16
CA LYS A 25 9.88 -11.87 5.01
C LYS A 25 10.36 -12.19 3.59
N LYS A 26 10.13 -11.29 2.65
CA LYS A 26 10.35 -11.49 1.21
C LYS A 26 11.01 -10.23 0.63
N PRO A 27 11.74 -10.32 -0.48
CA PRO A 27 12.23 -9.14 -1.19
C PRO A 27 11.09 -8.21 -1.62
N GLY A 28 11.43 -6.96 -1.86
CA GLY A 28 10.51 -5.92 -2.30
C GLY A 28 10.02 -5.03 -1.17
N ILE A 29 8.85 -4.44 -1.35
CA ILE A 29 8.31 -3.39 -0.46
C ILE A 29 6.93 -3.75 0.10
N SER A 30 6.60 -3.14 1.23
CA SER A 30 5.26 -3.11 1.80
C SER A 30 4.82 -1.66 1.95
N ILE A 31 3.61 -1.34 1.48
CA ILE A 31 3.02 0.00 1.55
C ILE A 31 1.71 -0.08 2.33
N ILE A 32 1.43 0.94 3.13
CA ILE A 32 0.10 1.19 3.72
C ILE A 32 -0.43 2.47 3.11
N PHE A 33 -1.68 2.42 2.66
CA PHE A 33 -2.48 3.59 2.30
C PHE A 33 -3.61 3.76 3.31
N ILE A 34 -3.84 4.99 3.75
CA ILE A 34 -4.92 5.36 4.66
C ILE A 34 -5.74 6.45 3.98
N ASN A 35 -6.99 6.13 3.66
CA ASN A 35 -7.94 7.10 3.15
C ASN A 35 -8.89 7.54 4.28
N LEU A 36 -8.71 8.78 4.73
CA LEU A 36 -9.52 9.47 5.72
C LEU A 36 -10.66 10.28 5.09
N SER A 37 -10.77 10.28 3.76
CA SER A 37 -11.87 10.96 3.06
C SER A 37 -13.18 10.23 3.32
N LYS A 38 -14.26 11.01 3.39
CA LYS A 38 -15.60 10.50 3.71
C LYS A 38 -16.30 9.87 2.51
N ASP A 39 -16.09 10.42 1.34
CA ASP A 39 -16.84 10.15 0.12
C ASP A 39 -15.94 9.93 -1.10
N SER A 40 -14.64 10.24 -0.98
CA SER A 40 -13.70 10.13 -2.09
C SER A 40 -12.96 8.80 -2.03
N SER A 41 -12.87 8.12 -3.17
CA SER A 41 -11.91 7.04 -3.41
C SER A 41 -10.67 7.56 -4.13
N PHE A 42 -9.56 6.86 -3.98
CA PHE A 42 -8.31 7.16 -4.68
C PHE A 42 -7.90 5.97 -5.54
N ASN A 43 -7.41 6.26 -6.75
CA ASN A 43 -6.70 5.31 -7.58
C ASN A 43 -5.23 5.69 -7.57
N VAL A 44 -4.40 4.82 -7.00
CA VAL A 44 -2.98 5.08 -6.83
C VAL A 44 -2.18 4.27 -7.82
N THR A 45 -1.33 4.95 -8.58
CA THR A 45 -0.26 4.34 -9.36
C THR A 45 1.05 4.56 -8.63
N LEU A 46 1.97 3.61 -8.77
CA LEU A 46 3.29 3.69 -8.17
C LEU A 46 4.28 4.12 -9.22
N SER A 47 5.30 4.86 -8.82
CA SER A 47 6.43 5.19 -9.68
C SER A 47 7.72 4.93 -8.93
N ASN A 48 8.77 4.57 -9.67
CA ASN A 48 10.10 4.48 -9.10
C ASN A 48 10.89 5.74 -9.45
N TYR A 49 11.58 6.30 -8.45
CA TYR A 49 12.58 7.33 -8.70
C TYR A 49 13.88 6.65 -9.09
N GLU A 50 14.22 6.65 -10.38
CA GLU A 50 15.63 6.48 -10.73
C GLU A 50 16.40 7.70 -10.21
N HIS A 51 17.38 7.45 -9.33
CA HIS A 51 18.48 8.38 -9.16
C HIS A 51 19.25 8.43 -10.49
N GLN A 52 18.88 9.36 -11.38
CA GLN A 52 19.76 9.71 -12.49
C GLN A 52 21.11 10.15 -11.89
N SER A 53 22.13 9.33 -12.11
CA SER A 53 23.57 9.63 -12.06
C SER A 53 24.04 10.81 -11.20
N ARG A 54 24.66 10.51 -10.05
CA ARG A 54 25.82 11.16 -9.35
C ARG A 54 26.14 12.68 -9.45
N ASN A 55 25.30 13.54 -10.03
CA ASN A 55 25.63 14.96 -10.28
C ASN A 55 24.44 15.95 -10.14
N LEU A 56 23.30 15.56 -9.57
CA LEU A 56 22.22 16.53 -9.34
C LEU A 56 22.42 17.27 -8.01
N ARG A 57 22.34 18.60 -8.07
CA ARG A 57 22.37 19.47 -6.88
C ARG A 57 21.09 19.22 -6.09
N SER A 58 21.17 19.39 -4.77
CA SER A 58 20.11 19.14 -3.78
C SER A 58 18.76 19.85 -4.01
N THR A 59 18.61 20.63 -5.09
CA THR A 59 17.43 21.41 -5.46
C THR A 59 16.63 20.82 -6.63
N ASP A 60 17.11 19.77 -7.28
CA ASP A 60 16.40 19.16 -8.40
C ASP A 60 15.36 18.17 -7.86
N VAL A 61 14.09 18.59 -7.87
CA VAL A 61 12.95 17.71 -7.59
C VAL A 61 13.00 16.57 -8.61
N ALA A 62 13.40 15.38 -8.16
CA ALA A 62 13.39 14.19 -8.99
C ALA A 62 11.98 14.04 -9.58
N LYS A 63 11.89 13.93 -10.90
CA LYS A 63 10.62 13.63 -11.57
C LYS A 63 10.46 12.11 -11.62
N PRO A 64 9.26 11.57 -11.32
CA PRO A 64 9.00 10.14 -11.48
C PRO A 64 9.14 9.80 -12.97
N ASN A 65 10.24 9.11 -13.33
CA ASN A 65 10.56 8.87 -14.74
C ASN A 65 9.83 7.64 -15.31
N PHE A 66 9.21 6.80 -14.48
CA PHE A 66 8.47 5.64 -14.94
C PHE A 66 7.41 5.16 -13.94
N GLU A 67 6.18 4.95 -14.43
CA GLU A 67 5.13 4.23 -13.70
C GLU A 67 5.58 2.78 -13.49
N PHE A 68 5.60 2.32 -12.24
CA PHE A 68 5.96 0.95 -11.91
C PHE A 68 4.97 -0.02 -12.52
N ARG A 69 5.49 -0.97 -13.30
CA ARG A 69 4.76 -2.12 -13.83
C ARG A 69 5.45 -3.38 -13.37
N GLY A 70 4.92 -3.96 -12.30
CA GLY A 70 5.42 -5.23 -11.78
C GLY A 70 5.19 -6.37 -12.77
N SER A 71 6.15 -7.30 -12.79
CA SER A 71 6.11 -8.59 -13.48
C SER A 71 5.34 -9.67 -12.68
N LYS A 72 5.12 -9.45 -11.38
CA LYS A 72 4.42 -10.36 -10.48
C LYS A 72 3.14 -9.71 -9.95
N ASP A 73 2.14 -10.53 -9.67
CA ASP A 73 0.97 -10.05 -8.93
C ASP A 73 1.39 -9.52 -7.56
N ARG A 74 0.79 -8.38 -7.19
CA ARG A 74 0.92 -7.81 -5.85
C ARG A 74 -0.16 -8.36 -4.95
N GLU A 75 0.15 -8.46 -3.67
CA GLU A 75 -0.79 -8.85 -2.63
C GLU A 75 -1.43 -7.60 -2.05
N GLU A 76 -2.76 -7.52 -2.08
CA GLU A 76 -3.53 -6.44 -1.47
C GLU A 76 -4.41 -6.95 -0.33
N TYR A 77 -4.42 -6.20 0.76
CA TYR A 77 -5.24 -6.46 1.95
C TYR A 77 -6.04 -5.20 2.25
N HIS A 78 -7.29 -5.18 1.81
CA HIS A 78 -8.21 -4.05 1.95
C HIS A 78 -8.96 -4.19 3.27
N LEU A 79 -8.77 -3.22 4.17
CA LEU A 79 -9.46 -3.13 5.45
C LEU A 79 -10.53 -2.05 5.38
N ALA A 80 -11.77 -2.45 5.61
CA ALA A 80 -12.92 -1.55 5.66
C ALA A 80 -13.82 -1.88 6.85
N ALA A 81 -14.53 -0.89 7.38
CA ALA A 81 -15.52 -1.14 8.42
C ALA A 81 -16.75 -1.86 7.85
N LEU A 82 -17.31 -2.83 8.60
CA LEU A 82 -18.56 -3.49 8.20
C LEU A 82 -19.67 -2.44 7.98
N ALA A 83 -20.31 -2.50 6.81
CA ALA A 83 -21.33 -1.54 6.38
C ALA A 83 -20.88 -0.06 6.44
N GLY A 84 -19.58 0.21 6.37
CA GLY A 84 -19.01 1.56 6.44
C GLY A 84 -19.09 2.22 7.82
N ASN A 85 -19.46 1.47 8.87
CA ASN A 85 -19.57 2.02 10.22
C ASN A 85 -18.20 2.09 10.90
N ILE A 86 -17.48 3.21 10.73
CA ILE A 86 -16.14 3.42 11.33
C ILE A 86 -16.12 3.45 12.87
N GLN A 87 -17.28 3.55 13.53
CA GLN A 87 -17.41 3.43 14.98
C GLN A 87 -17.71 1.98 15.41
N GLY A 88 -17.97 1.09 14.45
CA GLY A 88 -18.19 -0.33 14.67
C GLY A 88 -16.91 -1.08 15.03
N GLN A 89 -17.09 -2.28 15.58
CA GLN A 89 -15.99 -3.13 16.05
C GLN A 89 -15.56 -4.19 15.03
N ILE A 90 -16.30 -4.35 13.93
CA ILE A 90 -16.04 -5.38 12.92
C ILE A 90 -15.37 -4.75 11.70
N VAL A 91 -14.18 -5.26 11.38
CA VAL A 91 -13.41 -4.93 10.18
C VAL A 91 -13.55 -6.07 9.18
N LEU A 92 -13.70 -5.70 7.91
CA LEU A 92 -13.63 -6.59 6.77
C LEU A 92 -12.20 -6.60 6.24
N LEU A 93 -11.65 -7.77 5.97
CA LEU A 93 -10.45 -7.96 5.15
C LEU A 93 -10.87 -8.49 3.79
N ASN A 94 -10.64 -7.73 2.72
CA ASN A 94 -11.02 -8.12 1.36
C ASN A 94 -12.49 -8.59 1.30
N ASP A 95 -13.39 -7.79 1.90
CA ASP A 95 -14.83 -8.05 2.05
C ASP A 95 -15.23 -9.21 2.98
N VAL A 96 -14.28 -9.87 3.64
CA VAL A 96 -14.53 -10.96 4.61
C VAL A 96 -14.44 -10.45 6.05
N PRO A 97 -15.46 -10.62 6.90
CA PRO A 97 -15.40 -10.22 8.31
C PRO A 97 -14.29 -10.90 9.10
N MET A 98 -13.45 -10.10 9.75
CA MET A 98 -12.39 -10.56 10.65
C MET A 98 -12.96 -10.76 12.05
N VAL A 99 -13.63 -11.89 12.26
CA VAL A 99 -14.20 -12.29 13.56
C VAL A 99 -13.51 -13.57 14.03
N PRO A 100 -13.03 -13.65 15.27
CA PRO A 100 -12.45 -14.88 15.80
C PRO A 100 -13.41 -16.07 15.70
N THR A 101 -12.85 -17.27 15.61
CA THR A 101 -13.64 -18.50 15.71
C THR A 101 -14.20 -18.67 17.14
N GLU A 102 -15.07 -19.66 17.34
CA GLU A 102 -15.56 -20.03 18.69
C GLU A 102 -14.42 -20.39 19.66
N THR A 103 -13.29 -20.85 19.11
CA THR A 103 -12.04 -21.16 19.83
C THR A 103 -11.11 -19.96 20.00
N PHE A 104 -11.55 -18.76 19.61
CA PHE A 104 -10.76 -17.51 19.62
C PHE A 104 -9.53 -17.54 18.69
N ASP A 105 -9.54 -18.39 17.66
CA ASP A 105 -8.46 -18.40 16.69
C ASP A 105 -8.50 -17.15 15.82
N ILE A 106 -7.32 -16.63 15.49
CA ILE A 106 -7.17 -15.49 14.59
C ILE A 106 -7.50 -15.96 13.16
N PRO A 107 -8.44 -15.32 12.47
CA PRO A 107 -8.76 -15.68 11.08
C PRO A 107 -7.55 -15.56 10.17
N VAL A 108 -7.47 -16.45 9.18
CA VAL A 108 -6.41 -16.38 8.17
C VAL A 108 -6.54 -15.09 7.37
N MET A 109 -5.44 -14.35 7.28
CA MET A 109 -5.39 -13.10 6.52
C MET A 109 -4.97 -13.40 5.07
N GLU A 110 -5.95 -13.71 4.22
CA GLU A 110 -5.69 -14.01 2.80
C GLU A 110 -5.59 -12.72 1.95
N PRO A 111 -4.55 -12.58 1.12
CA PRO A 111 -4.44 -11.46 0.19
C PRO A 111 -5.38 -11.62 -1.01
N LYS A 112 -5.74 -10.48 -1.60
CA LYS A 112 -6.16 -10.43 -2.99
C LYS A 112 -4.93 -10.32 -3.87
N LEU A 113 -4.76 -11.25 -4.82
CA LEU A 113 -3.73 -11.16 -5.84
C LEU A 113 -4.22 -10.25 -6.97
N VAL A 114 -3.47 -9.19 -7.24
CA VAL A 114 -3.84 -8.17 -8.22
C VAL A 114 -2.67 -7.93 -9.17
N ASN A 115 -2.97 -7.79 -10.46
CA ASN A 115 -1.96 -7.48 -11.47
C ASN A 115 -1.24 -6.16 -11.11
N ALA A 116 0.08 -6.19 -10.97
CA ALA A 116 0.86 -5.05 -10.54
C ALA A 116 0.78 -3.81 -11.47
N SER A 117 0.32 -3.97 -12.72
CA SER A 117 0.16 -2.89 -13.70
C SER A 117 -1.17 -2.13 -13.60
N THR A 118 -2.12 -2.56 -12.77
CA THR A 118 -3.38 -1.84 -12.56
C THR A 118 -3.26 -0.86 -11.39
N PRO A 119 -4.01 0.25 -11.36
CA PRO A 119 -4.04 1.12 -10.18
C PRO A 119 -4.54 0.39 -8.93
N ILE A 120 -4.07 0.83 -7.76
CA ILE A 120 -4.55 0.38 -6.45
C ILE A 120 -5.76 1.25 -6.08
N SER A 121 -6.93 0.64 -5.96
CA SER A 121 -8.16 1.35 -5.57
C SER A 121 -8.30 1.38 -4.05
N ILE A 122 -8.42 2.58 -3.47
CA ILE A 122 -8.61 2.78 -2.03
C ILE A 122 -9.93 3.51 -1.80
N VAL A 123 -10.91 2.83 -1.22
CA VAL A 123 -12.24 3.38 -0.95
C VAL A 123 -12.21 4.36 0.23
N ALA A 124 -13.25 5.19 0.36
CA ALA A 124 -13.40 6.11 1.48
C ALA A 124 -13.32 5.40 2.84
N HIS A 125 -12.75 6.06 3.86
CA HIS A 125 -12.57 5.53 5.22
C HIS A 125 -12.00 4.10 5.29
N SER A 126 -10.95 3.83 4.52
CA SER A 126 -10.33 2.51 4.46
C SER A 126 -8.83 2.55 4.61
N ILE A 127 -8.26 1.40 4.90
CA ILE A 127 -6.81 1.17 4.94
C ILE A 127 -6.49 0.03 3.99
N VAL A 128 -5.48 0.20 3.15
CA VAL A 128 -5.03 -0.85 2.23
C VAL A 128 -3.57 -1.14 2.49
N TYR A 129 -3.26 -2.40 2.79
CA TYR A 129 -1.87 -2.89 2.84
C TYR A 129 -1.55 -3.53 1.49
N VAL A 130 -0.40 -3.19 0.94
CA VAL A 130 0.06 -3.72 -0.35
C VAL A 130 1.46 -4.28 -0.19
N THR A 131 1.70 -5.47 -0.72
CA THR A 131 3.05 -6.05 -0.80
C THR A 131 3.42 -6.32 -2.24
N ILE A 132 4.57 -5.80 -2.66
CA ILE A 132 5.08 -5.91 -4.03
C ILE A 132 6.47 -6.53 -3.97
N ARG A 133 6.63 -7.70 -4.59
CA ARG A 133 7.84 -8.52 -4.42
C ARG A 133 8.98 -8.20 -5.37
N ASP A 134 8.66 -7.58 -6.49
CA ASP A 134 9.57 -7.26 -7.59
C ASP A 134 9.76 -5.75 -7.78
N PHE A 135 9.37 -4.97 -6.77
CA PHE A 135 9.69 -3.55 -6.73
C PHE A 135 11.19 -3.36 -6.48
N GLN A 136 11.86 -2.62 -7.36
CA GLN A 136 13.29 -2.35 -7.25
C GLN A 136 13.56 -1.18 -6.31
N ALA A 137 13.76 -1.49 -5.03
CA ALA A 137 14.22 -0.56 -4.01
C ALA A 137 15.60 -1.01 -3.51
N PRO A 138 16.70 -0.30 -3.84
CA PRO A 138 18.05 -0.71 -3.45
C PRO A 138 18.24 -0.89 -1.93
N ALA A 139 17.48 -0.15 -1.11
CA ALA A 139 17.51 -0.27 0.35
C ALA A 139 16.87 -1.57 0.89
N CYS A 140 16.19 -2.34 0.04
CA CYS A 140 15.47 -3.57 0.39
C CYS A 140 16.09 -4.84 -0.21
N ALA A 141 17.34 -4.73 -0.70
CA ALA A 141 18.13 -5.83 -1.24
C ALA A 141 18.86 -6.62 -0.15
#